data_AF-A0A2K3JRN1-F1
#
_entry.id   AF-A0A2K3JRN1-F1
#
_cell.length_a   1.000
_cell.length_b   1.000
_cell.length_c   1.000
_cell.angle_alpha   90.00
_cell.angle_beta   90.00
_cell.angle_gamma   90.00
#
_symmetry.space_group_name_H-M   'P 1'
#
loop_
_entity.id
_entity.type
_entity.pdbx_description
1 polymer ?
#
loop_
_entity_poly.entity_id
_entity_poly.type
_entity_poly.pdbx_seq_one_letter_code
_entity_poly.pdbx_strand_id
1 'polypeptide(L)'
;GMEHVILPRLQRFCSVQAIIHDICSVEDQDTAGAFALLVWVLWNNRNNSVWNNSKEPVRSLGFKSRQLWSEWYALQQVQQNQHIDTQQQTISWQKPPVNWYKCNVDVEVQK
;
A
#
# COMPACT_ATOMS: atom_id res chain seq x y z
N GLY A 1 -6.54 -11.38 13.71
CA GLY A 1 -5.88 -10.08 13.50
C GLY A 1 -6.80 -9.01 12.94
N MET A 2 -7.42 -9.24 11.79
CA MET A 2 -8.48 -8.38 11.21
C MET A 2 -9.75 -9.20 10.91
N GLU A 3 -9.88 -10.36 11.55
CA GLU A 3 -10.96 -11.31 11.27
C GLU A 3 -12.33 -10.71 11.58
N HIS A 4 -12.44 -9.91 12.65
CA HIS A 4 -13.67 -9.23 13.03
C HIS A 4 -14.11 -8.18 12.00
N VAL A 5 -13.18 -7.59 11.24
CA VAL A 5 -13.46 -6.63 10.16
C VAL A 5 -13.83 -7.36 8.86
N ILE A 6 -13.09 -8.42 8.52
CA ILE A 6 -13.18 -9.10 7.22
C ILE A 6 -14.32 -10.13 7.18
N LEU A 7 -14.49 -10.93 8.23
CA LEU A 7 -15.45 -12.05 8.24
C LEU A 7 -16.91 -11.62 8.01
N PRO A 8 -17.44 -10.56 8.64
CA PRO A 8 -18.81 -10.13 8.39
C PRO A 8 -19.03 -9.70 6.92
N ARG A 9 -18.00 -9.14 6.29
CA ARG A 9 -18.05 -8.65 4.92
C ARG A 9 -17.95 -9.77 3.90
N LEU A 10 -17.23 -10.85 4.21
CA LEU A 10 -17.21 -12.06 3.38
C LEU A 10 -18.59 -12.73 3.26
N GLN A 11 -19.45 -12.57 4.26
CA GLN A 11 -20.82 -13.09 4.22
C GLN A 11 -21.78 -12.15 3.49
N ARG A 12 -21.48 -10.85 3.47
CA ARG A 12 -22.35 -9.81 2.91
C ARG A 12 -22.07 -9.48 1.45
N PHE A 13 -20.81 -9.60 1.01
CA PHE A 13 -20.37 -9.22 -0.33
C PHE A 13 -19.83 -10.42 -1.09
N CYS A 14 -20.24 -10.57 -2.35
CA CYS A 14 -19.75 -11.61 -3.26
C CYS A 14 -18.50 -11.19 -4.04
N SER A 15 -18.05 -9.94 -3.90
CA SER A 15 -16.92 -9.38 -4.64
C SER A 15 -15.86 -8.85 -3.70
N VAL A 16 -14.61 -9.26 -3.92
CA VAL A 16 -13.43 -8.73 -3.20
C VAL A 16 -13.30 -7.22 -3.39
N GLN A 17 -13.63 -6.70 -4.57
CA GLN A 17 -13.63 -5.26 -4.83
C GLN A 17 -14.62 -4.54 -3.92
N ALA A 18 -15.83 -5.10 -3.74
CA ALA A 18 -16.84 -4.51 -2.87
C ALA A 18 -16.40 -4.53 -1.40
N ILE A 19 -15.74 -5.61 -0.96
CA ILE A 19 -15.17 -5.71 0.40
C ILE A 19 -14.09 -4.66 0.61
N ILE A 20 -13.16 -4.52 -0.33
CA ILE A 20 -12.08 -3.52 -0.23
C ILE A 20 -12.67 -2.12 -0.18
N HIS A 21 -13.60 -1.81 -1.08
CA HIS A 21 -14.24 -0.50 -1.12
C HIS A 21 -14.98 -0.20 0.19
N ASP A 22 -15.75 -1.14 0.73
CA ASP A 22 -16.50 -0.95 1.97
C ASP A 22 -15.57 -0.71 3.17
N ILE A 23 -14.51 -1.52 3.32
CA ILE A 23 -13.53 -1.35 4.41
C ILE A 23 -12.86 0.03 4.31
N CYS A 24 -12.38 0.42 3.12
CA CYS A 24 -11.72 1.70 2.94
C CYS A 24 -12.66 2.92 3.07
N SER A 25 -13.98 2.72 3.00
CA SER A 25 -14.96 3.82 3.08
C SER A 25 -15.60 3.97 4.46
N VAL A 26 -15.73 2.87 5.21
CA VAL A 26 -16.50 2.81 6.47
C VAL A 26 -15.60 2.75 7.70
N GLU A 27 -14.47 2.05 7.61
CA GLU A 27 -13.56 1.91 8.74
C GLU A 27 -12.70 3.17 8.93
N ASP A 28 -12.17 3.34 10.14
CA ASP A 28 -11.24 4.41 10.43
C ASP A 28 -9.90 4.25 9.68
N GLN A 29 -9.06 5.30 9.70
CA GLN A 29 -7.79 5.31 8.99
C GLN A 29 -6.81 4.21 9.46
N ASP A 30 -6.79 3.87 10.75
CA ASP A 30 -5.92 2.82 11.29
C ASP A 30 -6.34 1.45 10.75
N THR A 31 -7.63 1.15 10.84
CA THR A 31 -8.20 -0.10 10.37
C THR A 31 -8.08 -0.24 8.83
N ALA A 32 -8.45 0.80 8.09
CA ALA A 32 -8.37 0.81 6.63
C ALA A 32 -6.92 0.74 6.13
N GLY A 33 -5.99 1.43 6.79
CA GLY A 33 -4.57 1.43 6.45
C GLY A 33 -3.90 0.09 6.72
N ALA A 34 -4.17 -0.51 7.88
CA ALA A 34 -3.70 -1.85 8.21
C ALA A 34 -4.23 -2.90 7.21
N PHE A 35 -5.51 -2.80 6.83
CA PHE A 35 -6.11 -3.68 5.83
C PHE A 35 -5.46 -3.50 4.44
N ALA A 36 -5.23 -2.26 4.00
CA ALA A 36 -4.58 -1.97 2.73
C ALA A 36 -3.18 -2.58 2.66
N LEU A 37 -2.38 -2.48 3.74
CA LEU A 37 -1.07 -3.12 3.80
C LEU A 37 -1.15 -4.65 3.83
N LEU A 38 -2.17 -5.23 4.45
CA LEU A 38 -2.40 -6.67 4.38
C LEU A 38 -2.63 -7.13 2.93
N VAL A 39 -3.51 -6.43 2.19
CA VAL A 39 -3.77 -6.73 0.77
C VAL A 39 -2.50 -6.56 -0.06
N TRP A 40 -1.73 -5.48 0.18
CA TRP A 40 -0.47 -5.24 -0.50
C TRP A 40 0.57 -6.34 -0.22
N VAL A 41 0.74 -6.76 1.04
CA VAL A 41 1.68 -7.83 1.41
C VAL A 41 1.29 -9.16 0.76
N LEU A 42 -0.01 -9.48 0.70
CA LEU A 42 -0.53 -10.68 0.03
C LEU A 42 -0.24 -10.64 -1.48
N TRP A 43 -0.49 -9.50 -2.12
CA TRP A 43 -0.16 -9.29 -3.53
C TRP A 43 1.33 -9.43 -3.78
N ASN A 44 2.17 -8.82 -2.94
CA ASN A 44 3.62 -8.90 -3.05
C ASN A 44 4.13 -10.34 -2.89
N ASN A 45 3.61 -11.10 -1.91
CA ASN A 45 3.97 -12.51 -1.73
C ASN A 45 3.55 -13.37 -2.92
N ARG A 46 2.37 -13.09 -3.51
CA ARG A 46 1.94 -13.76 -4.74
C ARG A 46 2.90 -13.47 -5.89
N ASN A 47 3.33 -12.22 -6.06
CA ASN A 47 4.29 -11.86 -7.10
C ASN A 47 5.65 -12.52 -6.89
N ASN A 48 6.15 -12.54 -5.65
CA ASN A 48 7.40 -13.25 -5.33
C ASN A 48 7.32 -14.74 -5.67
N SER A 49 6.16 -15.37 -5.51
CA SER A 49 5.98 -16.74 -5.96
C SER A 49 6.11 -16.88 -7.47
N VAL A 50 5.57 -15.95 -8.24
CA VAL A 50 5.56 -16.02 -9.71
C VAL A 50 6.96 -15.75 -10.27
N TRP A 51 7.62 -14.72 -9.75
CA TRP A 51 8.87 -14.21 -10.32
C TRP A 51 10.12 -14.81 -9.69
N ASN A 52 10.06 -15.21 -8.42
CA ASN A 52 11.22 -15.64 -7.63
C ASN A 52 11.10 -17.05 -7.05
N ASN A 53 10.01 -17.77 -7.36
CA ASN A 53 9.69 -19.08 -6.78
C ASN A 53 9.80 -19.12 -5.24
N SER A 54 9.52 -17.98 -4.59
CA SER A 54 9.65 -17.79 -3.15
C SER A 54 8.29 -17.43 -2.55
N LYS A 55 7.95 -18.08 -1.42
CA LYS A 55 6.71 -17.85 -0.69
C LYS A 55 6.99 -17.75 0.79
N GLU A 56 6.56 -16.63 1.38
CA GLU A 56 6.53 -16.49 2.82
C GLU A 56 5.26 -17.17 3.40
N PRO A 57 5.32 -17.76 4.60
CA PRO A 57 4.17 -18.35 5.28
C PRO A 57 3.08 -17.30 5.58
N VAL A 58 1.80 -17.67 5.42
CA VAL A 58 0.66 -16.74 5.62
C VAL A 58 0.66 -16.07 7.00
N ARG A 59 1.08 -16.78 8.05
CA ARG A 59 1.18 -16.20 9.40
C ARG A 59 2.21 -15.06 9.45
N SER A 60 3.37 -15.21 8.84
CA SER A 60 4.40 -14.15 8.83
C SER A 60 3.95 -12.92 8.04
N LEU A 61 3.15 -13.11 6.98
CA LEU A 61 2.55 -12.01 6.21
C LEU A 61 1.65 -11.12 7.08
N GLY A 62 0.84 -11.73 7.95
CA GLY A 62 -0.01 -10.99 8.89
C GLY A 62 0.81 -10.11 9.84
N PHE A 63 1.87 -10.65 10.44
CA PHE A 63 2.78 -9.89 11.28
C PHE A 63 3.49 -8.78 10.49
N LYS A 64 4.02 -9.10 9.30
CA LYS A 64 4.70 -8.15 8.41
C LYS A 64 3.80 -6.96 8.04
N SER A 65 2.55 -7.22 7.67
CA SER A 65 1.61 -6.14 7.33
C SER A 65 1.34 -5.19 8.51
N ARG A 66 1.19 -5.73 9.73
CA ARG A 66 1.01 -4.91 10.94
C ARG A 66 2.26 -4.11 11.29
N GLN A 67 3.44 -4.71 11.16
CA GLN A 67 4.70 -4.03 11.41
C GLN A 67 4.88 -2.86 10.43
N LEU A 68 4.66 -3.10 9.13
CA LEU A 68 4.72 -2.06 8.10
C LEU A 68 3.74 -0.92 8.39
N TRP A 69 2.53 -1.23 8.88
CA TRP A 69 1.56 -0.20 9.25
C TRP A 69 2.06 0.64 10.43
N SER A 70 2.55 -0.01 11.47
CA SER A 70 3.10 0.67 12.65
C SER A 70 4.29 1.57 12.29
N GLU A 71 5.18 1.10 11.41
CA GLU A 71 6.32 1.88 10.93
C GLU A 71 5.86 3.09 10.11
N TRP A 72 4.92 2.89 9.18
CA TRP A 72 4.36 3.97 8.38
C TRP A 72 3.66 5.02 9.25
N TYR A 73 2.83 4.57 10.20
CA TYR A 73 2.14 5.46 11.12
C TYR A 73 3.13 6.29 11.96
N ALA A 74 4.18 5.66 12.50
CA ALA A 74 5.22 6.36 13.23
C ALA A 74 5.94 7.43 12.38
N LEU A 75 6.27 7.10 11.13
CA LEU A 75 6.90 8.05 10.19
C LEU A 75 5.95 9.21 9.83
N GLN A 76 4.67 8.92 9.65
CA GLN A 76 3.66 9.94 9.35
C GLN A 76 3.55 10.98 10.47
N GLN A 77 3.60 10.55 11.73
CA GLN A 77 3.58 11.45 12.88
C GLN A 77 4.82 12.35 12.93
N VAL A 78 6.00 11.80 12.61
CA VAL A 78 7.24 12.59 12.52
C VAL A 78 7.15 13.61 11.38
N GLN A 79 6.63 13.20 10.22
CA GLN A 79 6.49 14.07 9.06
C GLN A 79 5.49 15.19 9.31
N GLN A 80 4.34 14.92 9.95
CA GLN A 80 3.37 15.95 10.30
C GLN A 80 3.98 17.02 11.22
N ASN A 81 4.82 16.62 12.19
CA ASN A 81 5.54 17.57 13.04
C ASN A 81 6.58 18.39 12.26
N GLN A 82 7.21 17.84 11.22
CA GLN A 82 8.16 18.57 10.37
C GLN A 82 7.47 19.49 9.34
N HIS A 83 6.26 19.14 8.90
CA HIS A 83 5.51 19.90 7.88
C HIS A 83 5.01 21.24 8.41
N ILE A 84 4.82 21.38 9.73
CA ILE A 84 4.52 22.67 10.37
C ILE A 84 5.67 23.67 10.16
N ASP A 85 6.92 23.19 10.06
CA ASP A 85 8.11 24.04 9.90
C ASP A 85 8.57 24.22 8.44
N THR A 86 8.06 23.43 7.50
CA THR A 86 8.45 23.52 6.09
C THR A 86 7.24 23.46 5.17
N GLN A 87 6.73 24.62 4.76
CA GLN A 87 5.80 24.73 3.63
C GLN A 87 6.43 24.07 2.39
N GLN A 88 5.99 22.85 2.08
CA GLN A 88 6.40 22.12 0.89
C GLN A 88 6.00 22.90 -0.35
N GLN A 89 7.00 23.40 -1.09
CA GLN A 89 6.81 23.87 -2.45
C GLN A 89 6.24 22.72 -3.28
N THR A 90 4.98 22.85 -3.68
CA THR A 90 4.30 21.89 -4.53
C THR A 90 4.98 21.90 -5.90
N ILE A 91 5.79 20.88 -6.21
CA ILE A 91 6.37 20.73 -7.55
C ILE A 91 5.25 20.22 -8.46
N SER A 92 4.50 21.14 -9.05
CA SER A 92 3.54 20.84 -10.09
C SER A 92 4.26 20.52 -11.38
N TRP A 93 3.90 19.40 -12.00
CA TRP A 93 4.47 19.00 -13.28
C TRP A 93 4.15 20.05 -14.35
N GLN A 94 5.18 20.59 -15.01
CA GLN A 94 5.02 21.49 -16.16
C GLN A 94 5.40 20.79 -17.46
N LYS A 95 4.63 21.07 -18.52
CA LYS A 95 4.91 20.55 -19.85
C LYS A 95 6.27 21.09 -20.34
N PRO A 96 7.20 20.24 -20.79
CA PRO A 96 8.47 20.69 -21.32
C PRO A 96 8.31 21.59 -22.56
N PRO A 97 9.29 22.45 -22.86
CA PRO A 97 9.30 23.28 -24.07
C PRO A 97 9.24 22.45 -25.35
N VAL A 98 8.79 23.07 -26.44
CA VAL A 98 8.79 22.45 -27.78
C VAL A 98 10.24 22.08 -28.17
N ASN A 99 10.45 20.89 -28.74
CA ASN A 99 11.73 20.21 -29.05
C ASN A 99 12.39 19.41 -27.92
N TRP A 100 11.72 19.18 -26.79
CA TRP A 100 12.17 18.21 -25.78
C TRP A 100 11.51 16.85 -25.98
N TYR A 101 12.32 15.79 -26.11
CA TYR A 101 11.85 14.42 -26.18
C TYR A 101 11.89 13.78 -24.79
N LYS A 102 10.78 13.15 -24.39
CA LYS A 102 10.71 12.34 -23.17
C LYS A 102 11.20 10.92 -23.50
N CYS A 103 12.39 10.57 -23.05
CA CYS A 103 12.86 9.18 -23.07
C CYS A 103 12.61 8.55 -21.70
N ASN A 104 11.64 7.63 -21.64
CA ASN A 104 11.56 6.73 -20.49
C ASN A 104 12.63 5.66 -20.69
N VAL A 105 13.53 5.54 -19.72
CA VAL A 105 14.52 4.46 -19.69
C VAL A 105 13.98 3.40 -18.75
N ASP A 106 13.54 2.29 -19.31
CA ASP A 106 13.23 1.09 -18.54
C ASP A 106 14.53 0.31 -18.34
N VAL A 107 14.84 -0.01 -17.09
CA VAL A 107 16.02 -0.81 -16.75
C VAL A 107 15.57 -2.26 -16.63
N GLU A 108 15.98 -3.09 -17.59
CA GLU A 108 15.90 -4.53 -17.49
C GLU A 108 17.20 -5.06 -16.85
N VAL A 109 17.10 -5.68 -15.68
CA VAL A 109 18.23 -6.38 -15.06
C VAL A 109 18.21 -7.82 -15.57
N GLN A 110 19.13 -8.16 -16.47
CA GLN A 110 19.36 -9.56 -16.85
C GLN A 110 20.12 -10.29 -15.73
N LYS A 111 19.62 -11.48 -15.38
CA LYS A 111 20.24 -12.40 -14.43
C LYS A 111 21.40 -13.16 -15.06
#